data_AF-A0A2W5ATH5-F1
#
_entry.id   AF-A0A2W5ATH5-F1
#
_cell.length_a   1.000
_cell.length_b   1.000
_cell.length_c   1.000
_cell.angle_alpha   90.00
_cell.angle_beta   90.00
_cell.angle_gamma   90.00
#
_symmetry.space_group_name_H-M   'P 1'
#
loop_
_entity.id
_entity.type
_entity.pdbx_description
1 polymer ?
#
loop_
_entity_poly.entity_id
_entity_poly.type
_entity_poly.pdbx_seq_one_letter_code
_entity_poly.pdbx_strand_id
1 'polypeptide(L)'
;MAGHVQTGSAAVLLVGLSFRSAPVSVLEQVSTVDTDLPKLEHALLDHDSLSEALVLSTCNRMEFYTVANAFHPGLDHIVDTIATYSGLADGDLEPHLYVHYSDAAVEHMLNVASGLDSMVLGEQQIIGQLRGAYEESKEAGTVGRTLHDLTQRALRTGKRVHSETEIDSAGSSMVSFALDQALTVLGIPEASSDALSGRRAVVIGAGAMASLASSHLGRLGIEHVTVANRTVDRAEQLASHAVEAGVPARGIGLDELPAALTGADIVVSATGAVGTVVSAADIKAAQQLREGRQQVLIDLSMPRDIEQATADVPGVALLNIEELT
;
A
#
# COMPACT_ATOMS: atom_id res chain seq x y z
N MET A 1 -7.72 -37.16 40.45
CA MET A 1 -6.89 -36.33 39.57
C MET A 1 -7.75 -35.16 39.11
N ALA A 2 -7.62 -34.02 39.76
CA ALA A 2 -8.34 -32.81 39.41
C ALA A 2 -7.48 -32.01 38.43
N GLY A 3 -7.86 -32.01 37.16
CA GLY A 3 -7.22 -31.20 36.14
C GLY A 3 -7.39 -29.71 36.50
N HIS A 4 -6.26 -29.02 36.64
CA HIS A 4 -6.24 -27.57 36.70
C HIS A 4 -6.77 -27.03 35.37
N VAL A 5 -7.98 -26.48 35.37
CA VAL A 5 -8.41 -25.54 34.34
C VAL A 5 -7.64 -24.26 34.61
N GLN A 6 -6.54 -24.05 33.88
CA GLN A 6 -5.93 -22.73 33.79
C GLN A 6 -6.94 -21.81 33.11
N THR A 7 -7.62 -21.01 33.92
CA THR A 7 -8.42 -19.88 33.47
C THR A 7 -7.48 -18.74 33.10
N GLY A 8 -6.73 -18.93 32.01
CA GLY A 8 -6.21 -17.79 31.24
C GLY A 8 -7.41 -17.12 30.57
N SER A 9 -7.63 -15.84 30.82
CA SER A 9 -8.61 -15.07 30.08
C SER A 9 -8.17 -15.02 28.62
N ALA A 10 -8.86 -15.74 27.74
CA ALA A 10 -8.63 -15.66 26.30
C ALA A 10 -8.71 -14.20 25.84
N ALA A 11 -7.67 -13.72 25.16
CA ALA A 11 -7.56 -12.33 24.73
C ALA A 11 -6.93 -12.25 23.35
N VAL A 12 -7.24 -11.17 22.63
CA VAL A 12 -6.68 -10.92 21.30
C VAL A 12 -5.19 -10.60 21.45
N LEU A 13 -4.36 -11.32 20.72
CA LEU A 13 -2.93 -11.11 20.59
C LEU A 13 -2.62 -10.81 19.13
N LEU A 14 -1.99 -9.68 18.88
CA LEU A 14 -1.48 -9.29 17.59
C LEU A 14 0.04 -9.30 17.65
N VAL A 15 0.65 -10.04 16.73
CA VAL A 15 2.07 -9.93 16.39
C VAL A 15 2.12 -9.47 14.94
N GLY A 16 2.94 -8.48 14.63
CA GLY A 16 3.03 -7.99 13.27
C GLY A 16 4.29 -7.23 12.98
N LEU A 17 4.49 -6.97 11.70
CA LEU A 17 5.52 -6.10 11.16
C LEU A 17 4.90 -5.21 10.10
N SER A 18 5.42 -3.99 9.96
CA SER A 18 4.93 -3.03 8.98
C SER A 18 6.07 -2.21 8.41
N PHE A 19 5.75 -1.39 7.41
CA PHE A 19 6.67 -0.41 6.83
C PHE A 19 7.30 0.54 7.86
N ARG A 20 6.71 0.68 9.06
CA ARG A 20 7.25 1.50 10.16
C ARG A 20 8.30 0.77 10.99
N SER A 21 8.18 -0.56 11.14
CA SER A 21 9.02 -1.35 12.04
C SER A 21 10.09 -2.18 11.32
N ALA A 22 9.89 -2.46 10.03
CA ALA A 22 10.73 -3.35 9.23
C ALA A 22 11.15 -2.69 7.90
N PRO A 23 12.39 -2.91 7.44
CA PRO A 23 12.78 -2.55 6.07
C PRO A 23 12.03 -3.42 5.06
N VAL A 24 11.85 -2.90 3.85
CA VAL A 24 11.11 -3.56 2.76
C VAL A 24 11.61 -4.98 2.49
N SER A 25 12.92 -5.22 2.55
CA SER A 25 13.50 -6.56 2.32
C SER A 25 13.03 -7.60 3.33
N VAL A 26 12.81 -7.21 4.59
CA VAL A 26 12.29 -8.10 5.64
C VAL A 26 10.80 -8.31 5.45
N LEU A 27 10.05 -7.26 5.10
CA LEU A 27 8.62 -7.38 4.77
C LEU A 27 8.41 -8.30 3.57
N GLU A 28 9.16 -8.14 2.48
CA GLU A 28 9.05 -9.00 1.29
C GLU A 28 9.30 -10.47 1.64
N GLN A 29 10.31 -10.75 2.47
CA GLN A 29 10.62 -12.12 2.90
C GLN A 29 9.49 -12.73 3.73
N VAL A 30 8.92 -11.98 4.68
CA VAL A 30 7.82 -12.46 5.51
C VAL A 30 6.51 -12.55 4.71
N SER A 31 6.27 -11.63 3.77
CA SER A 31 5.12 -11.66 2.84
C SER A 31 5.22 -12.75 1.77
N THR A 32 6.40 -13.34 1.50
CA THR A 32 6.49 -14.49 0.57
C THR A 32 5.73 -15.73 1.06
N VAL A 33 5.28 -15.72 2.31
CA VAL A 33 4.40 -16.71 2.94
C VAL A 33 2.97 -16.71 2.34
N ASP A 34 2.63 -15.74 1.48
CA ASP A 34 1.34 -15.60 0.79
C ASP A 34 0.92 -16.82 -0.07
N THR A 35 1.81 -17.78 -0.35
CA THR A 35 1.45 -18.92 -1.21
C THR A 35 0.52 -19.94 -0.55
N ASP A 36 0.33 -19.89 0.78
CA ASP A 36 -0.66 -20.73 1.48
C ASP A 36 -1.05 -20.19 2.87
N LEU A 37 -1.67 -19.00 2.91
CA LEU A 37 -2.18 -18.38 4.15
C LEU A 37 -3.08 -19.32 4.98
N PRO A 38 -3.98 -20.13 4.40
CA PRO A 38 -4.75 -21.10 5.17
C PRO A 38 -3.87 -22.10 5.93
N LYS A 39 -2.81 -22.64 5.31
CA LYS A 39 -1.88 -23.54 6.03
C LYS A 39 -1.13 -22.84 7.15
N LEU A 40 -0.70 -21.60 6.93
CA LEU A 40 -0.04 -20.80 7.97
C LEU A 40 -0.97 -20.60 9.18
N GLU A 41 -2.23 -20.24 8.94
CA GLU A 41 -3.22 -20.06 10.01
C GLU A 41 -3.49 -21.36 10.76
N HIS A 42 -3.55 -22.50 10.07
CA HIS A 42 -3.67 -23.80 10.73
C HIS A 42 -2.44 -24.13 11.58
N ALA A 43 -1.23 -23.82 11.12
CA ALA A 43 0.00 -24.00 11.90
C ALA A 43 0.01 -23.15 13.18
N LEU A 44 -0.57 -21.93 13.14
CA LEU A 44 -0.78 -21.14 14.36
C LEU A 44 -1.73 -21.86 15.33
N LEU A 45 -2.77 -22.52 14.83
CA LEU A 45 -3.75 -23.24 15.65
C LEU A 45 -3.31 -24.64 16.09
N ASP A 46 -2.14 -25.12 15.66
CA ASP A 46 -1.59 -26.42 16.09
C ASP A 46 -1.07 -26.40 17.55
N HIS A 47 -1.19 -25.28 18.25
CA HIS A 47 -0.77 -25.13 19.65
C HIS A 47 -1.92 -24.63 20.54
N ASP A 48 -2.17 -25.33 21.66
CA ASP A 48 -3.30 -25.08 22.58
C ASP A 48 -3.35 -23.66 23.18
N SER A 49 -2.24 -22.91 23.09
CA SER A 49 -2.20 -21.52 23.54
C SER A 49 -2.98 -20.57 22.63
N LEU A 50 -3.34 -20.97 21.41
CA LEU A 50 -4.10 -20.18 20.44
C LEU A 50 -5.40 -20.90 20.05
N SER A 51 -6.49 -20.16 19.88
CA SER A 51 -7.81 -20.73 19.56
C SER A 51 -8.49 -20.15 18.32
N GLU A 52 -8.00 -19.01 17.83
CA GLU A 52 -8.48 -18.38 16.59
C GLU A 52 -7.28 -17.69 15.92
N ALA A 53 -7.25 -17.64 14.60
CA ALA A 53 -6.21 -16.99 13.81
C ALA A 53 -6.81 -16.28 12.58
N LEU A 54 -6.29 -15.11 12.26
CA LEU A 54 -6.55 -14.33 11.04
C LEU A 54 -5.25 -13.65 10.64
N VAL A 55 -4.82 -13.85 9.40
CA VAL A 55 -3.60 -13.23 8.86
C VAL A 55 -3.96 -12.15 7.87
N LEU A 56 -3.55 -10.90 8.14
CA LEU A 56 -3.63 -9.80 7.19
C LEU A 56 -2.26 -9.62 6.54
N SER A 57 -2.16 -10.03 5.27
CA SER A 57 -0.98 -9.83 4.45
C SER A 57 -1.24 -8.76 3.39
N THR A 58 -0.37 -7.75 3.34
CA THR A 58 -0.38 -6.67 2.36
C THR A 58 1.06 -6.35 1.95
N CYS A 59 1.24 -5.45 1.00
CA CYS A 59 2.58 -4.95 0.65
C CYS A 59 3.27 -4.14 1.76
N ASN A 60 2.52 -3.61 2.74
CA ASN A 60 3.03 -2.67 3.74
C ASN A 60 3.01 -3.22 5.18
N ARG A 61 2.43 -4.40 5.38
CA ARG A 61 2.31 -5.07 6.69
C ARG A 61 1.97 -6.54 6.53
N MET A 62 2.44 -7.32 7.48
CA MET A 62 1.95 -8.66 7.76
C MET A 62 1.58 -8.73 9.24
N GLU A 63 0.33 -9.08 9.53
CA GLU A 63 -0.25 -9.04 10.87
C GLU A 63 -0.97 -10.35 11.19
N PHE A 64 -0.65 -10.90 12.35
CA PHE A 64 -1.16 -12.17 12.85
C PHE A 64 -2.08 -11.89 14.03
N TYR A 65 -3.38 -11.80 13.76
CA TYR A 65 -4.39 -11.63 14.80
C TYR A 65 -4.82 -12.99 15.31
N THR A 66 -4.57 -13.24 16.60
CA THR A 66 -4.90 -14.52 17.23
C THR A 66 -5.69 -14.31 18.51
N VAL A 67 -6.35 -15.36 18.99
CA VAL A 67 -6.91 -15.41 20.34
C VAL A 67 -6.02 -16.31 21.19
N ALA A 68 -5.31 -15.69 22.13
CA ALA A 68 -4.38 -16.38 23.02
C ALA A 68 -5.05 -16.80 24.32
N ASN A 69 -5.07 -18.10 24.60
CA ASN A 69 -5.46 -18.71 25.88
C ASN A 69 -4.36 -18.53 26.94
N ALA A 70 -3.11 -18.42 26.50
CA ALA A 70 -1.94 -18.16 27.34
C ALA A 70 -0.99 -17.22 26.61
N PHE A 71 -0.69 -16.05 27.20
CA PHE A 71 0.05 -14.98 26.52
C PHE A 71 1.45 -15.40 26.08
N HIS A 72 2.35 -15.75 27.01
CA HIS A 72 3.74 -16.08 26.66
C HIS A 72 3.86 -17.28 25.71
N PRO A 73 3.22 -18.43 25.98
CA PRO A 73 3.28 -19.56 25.05
C PRO A 73 2.66 -19.23 23.68
N GLY A 74 1.63 -18.39 23.64
CA GLY A 74 1.02 -17.93 22.39
C GLY A 74 1.95 -17.02 21.60
N LEU A 75 2.60 -16.06 22.25
CA LEU A 75 3.57 -15.17 21.63
C LEU A 75 4.75 -15.96 21.04
N ASP A 76 5.36 -16.83 21.85
CA ASP A 76 6.50 -17.64 21.44
C ASP A 76 6.13 -18.50 20.21
N HIS A 77 4.96 -19.16 20.24
CA HIS A 77 4.48 -19.98 19.12
C HIS A 77 4.24 -19.16 17.84
N ILE A 78 3.69 -17.95 17.96
CA ILE A 78 3.51 -17.06 16.79
C ILE A 78 4.86 -16.69 16.19
N VAL A 79 5.83 -16.26 17.01
CA VAL A 79 7.17 -15.87 16.55
C VAL A 79 7.87 -17.03 15.87
N ASP A 80 7.87 -18.22 16.48
CA ASP A 80 8.45 -19.44 15.91
C ASP A 80 7.81 -19.81 14.57
N THR A 81 6.49 -19.65 14.47
CA THR A 81 5.74 -19.90 13.23
C THR A 81 6.15 -18.91 12.14
N ILE A 82 6.26 -17.62 12.46
CA ILE A 82 6.71 -16.59 11.51
C ILE A 82 8.13 -16.89 11.04
N ALA A 83 9.06 -17.20 11.95
CA ALA A 83 10.45 -17.54 11.62
C ALA A 83 10.52 -18.76 10.69
N THR A 84 9.76 -19.82 11.01
CA THR A 84 9.71 -21.05 10.22
C THR A 84 9.23 -20.80 8.78
N TYR A 85 8.16 -20.02 8.62
CA TYR A 85 7.57 -19.77 7.30
C TYR A 85 8.32 -18.71 6.49
N SER A 86 8.89 -17.71 7.13
CA SER A 86 9.70 -16.67 6.46
C SER A 86 11.13 -17.12 6.14
N GLY A 87 11.63 -18.16 6.81
CA GLY A 87 13.01 -18.63 6.71
C GLY A 87 14.03 -17.69 7.35
N LEU A 88 13.57 -16.69 8.12
CA LEU A 88 14.40 -15.79 8.90
C LEU A 88 14.81 -16.44 10.23
N ALA A 89 16.01 -16.10 10.71
CA ALA A 89 16.40 -16.43 12.07
C ALA A 89 15.71 -15.48 13.07
N ASP A 90 15.39 -15.96 14.26
CA ASP A 90 14.67 -15.18 15.29
C ASP A 90 15.34 -13.83 15.58
N GLY A 91 16.69 -13.82 15.65
CA GLY A 91 17.47 -12.60 15.89
C GLY A 91 17.39 -11.55 14.79
N ASP A 92 17.01 -11.93 13.56
CA ASP A 92 16.79 -11.02 12.43
C ASP A 92 15.31 -10.57 12.35
N LEU A 93 14.39 -11.29 12.99
CA LEU A 93 12.95 -11.03 12.95
C LEU A 93 12.47 -10.22 14.15
N GLU A 94 12.83 -10.62 15.37
CA GLU A 94 12.37 -10.03 16.63
C GLU A 94 12.50 -8.50 16.70
N PRO A 95 13.60 -7.85 16.23
CA PRO A 95 13.74 -6.39 16.31
C PRO A 95 12.70 -5.62 15.49
N HIS A 96 12.03 -6.28 14.55
CA HIS A 96 11.07 -5.70 13.63
C HIS A 96 9.61 -5.98 14.00
N LEU A 97 9.38 -6.90 14.94
CA LEU A 97 8.04 -7.26 15.39
C LEU A 97 7.51 -6.25 16.41
N TYR A 98 6.25 -5.86 16.25
CA TYR A 98 5.47 -5.23 17.30
C TYR A 98 4.43 -6.20 17.83
N VAL A 99 4.10 -6.05 19.11
CA VAL A 99 3.15 -6.89 19.82
C VAL A 99 2.09 -6.00 20.48
N HIS A 100 0.83 -6.29 20.19
CA HIS A 100 -0.31 -5.66 20.86
C HIS A 100 -1.17 -6.72 21.52
N TYR A 101 -1.66 -6.43 22.73
CA TYR A 101 -2.43 -7.37 23.53
C TYR A 101 -3.74 -6.75 24.01
N SER A 102 -4.81 -7.53 23.98
CA SER A 102 -6.15 -7.16 24.40
C SER A 102 -6.61 -5.86 23.72
N ASP A 103 -6.92 -4.81 24.48
CA ASP A 103 -7.47 -3.56 23.96
C ASP A 103 -6.55 -2.90 22.92
N ALA A 104 -5.22 -3.02 23.07
CA ALA A 104 -4.28 -2.47 22.11
C ALA A 104 -4.36 -3.17 20.74
N ALA A 105 -4.61 -4.48 20.70
CA ALA A 105 -4.77 -5.21 19.46
C ALA A 105 -6.10 -4.85 18.77
N VAL A 106 -7.14 -4.62 19.57
CA VAL A 106 -8.46 -4.14 19.09
C VAL A 106 -8.33 -2.74 18.50
N GLU A 107 -7.71 -1.82 19.22
CA GLU A 107 -7.45 -0.45 18.77
C GLU A 107 -6.63 -0.44 17.47
N HIS A 108 -5.59 -1.26 17.40
CA HIS A 108 -4.75 -1.38 16.21
C HIS A 108 -5.57 -1.83 14.98
N MET A 109 -6.38 -2.89 15.09
CA MET A 109 -7.23 -3.32 13.97
C MET A 109 -8.22 -2.22 13.54
N LEU A 110 -8.77 -1.45 14.48
CA LEU A 110 -9.66 -0.33 14.18
C LEU A 110 -8.91 0.78 13.42
N ASN A 111 -7.68 1.10 13.83
CA ASN A 111 -6.84 2.09 13.15
C ASN A 111 -6.45 1.64 11.74
N VAL A 112 -6.05 0.38 11.57
CA VAL A 112 -5.73 -0.22 10.27
C VAL A 112 -6.96 -0.21 9.36
N ALA A 113 -8.12 -0.68 9.85
CA ALA A 113 -9.37 -0.70 9.06
C ALA A 113 -9.85 0.70 8.66
N SER A 114 -9.45 1.73 9.41
CA SER A 114 -9.78 3.14 9.15
C SER A 114 -8.73 3.86 8.28
N GLY A 115 -7.66 3.18 7.88
CA GLY A 115 -6.55 3.78 7.11
C GLY A 115 -5.70 4.78 7.89
N LEU A 116 -5.80 4.80 9.23
CA LEU A 116 -5.02 5.68 10.10
C LEU A 116 -3.58 5.20 10.27
N ASP A 117 -3.40 3.88 10.28
CA ASP A 117 -2.08 3.25 10.20
C ASP A 117 -1.88 2.65 8.80
N SER A 118 -1.79 3.51 7.80
CA SER A 118 -1.42 3.17 6.44
C SER A 118 -0.25 4.04 6.00
N MET A 119 0.50 3.59 4.99
CA MET A 119 1.55 4.43 4.38
C MET A 119 0.94 5.71 3.78
N VAL A 120 -0.28 5.60 3.25
CA VAL A 120 -1.13 6.71 2.82
C VAL A 120 -2.28 6.85 3.82
N LEU A 121 -2.31 7.96 4.55
CA LEU A 121 -3.38 8.23 5.51
C LEU A 121 -4.73 8.29 4.78
N GLY A 122 -5.70 7.51 5.25
CA GLY A 122 -7.07 7.47 4.70
C GLY A 122 -7.23 6.59 3.46
N GLU A 123 -6.26 5.74 3.13
CA GLU A 123 -6.38 4.78 2.03
C GLU A 123 -7.55 3.80 2.24
N GLN A 124 -8.46 3.70 1.26
CA GLN A 124 -9.61 2.78 1.35
C GLN A 124 -9.30 1.33 0.93
N GLN A 125 -8.13 1.02 0.38
CA GLN A 125 -7.87 -0.37 -0.06
C GLN A 125 -7.67 -1.31 1.14
N ILE A 126 -7.09 -0.82 2.25
CA ILE A 126 -6.81 -1.62 3.44
C ILE A 126 -8.06 -2.21 4.09
N ILE A 127 -9.20 -1.50 4.08
CA ILE A 127 -10.47 -2.02 4.60
C ILE A 127 -11.02 -3.16 3.70
N GLY A 128 -10.70 -3.13 2.41
CA GLY A 128 -10.99 -4.19 1.45
C GLY A 128 -10.09 -5.40 1.66
N GLN A 129 -8.79 -5.18 1.89
CA GLN A 129 -7.83 -6.24 2.19
C GLN A 129 -8.15 -6.96 3.50
N LEU A 130 -8.49 -6.21 4.57
CA LEU A 130 -8.95 -6.80 5.82
C LEU A 130 -10.24 -7.62 5.65
N ARG A 131 -11.16 -7.17 4.78
CA ARG A 131 -12.36 -7.95 4.45
C ARG A 131 -12.01 -9.25 3.71
N GLY A 132 -11.10 -9.18 2.74
CA GLY A 132 -10.63 -10.35 1.99
C GLY A 132 -10.00 -11.38 2.91
N ALA A 133 -8.98 -10.97 3.68
CA ALA A 133 -8.30 -11.79 4.67
C ALA A 133 -9.30 -12.48 5.62
N TYR A 134 -10.26 -11.73 6.15
CA TYR A 134 -11.29 -12.29 7.02
C TYR A 134 -12.18 -13.34 6.36
N GLU A 135 -12.61 -13.14 5.11
CA GLU A 135 -13.43 -14.15 4.42
C GLU A 135 -12.59 -15.41 4.12
N GLU A 136 -11.31 -15.25 3.76
CA GLU A 136 -10.37 -16.36 3.56
C GLU A 136 -10.16 -17.16 4.85
N SER A 137 -9.83 -16.51 5.97
CA SER A 137 -9.65 -17.18 7.27
C SER A 137 -10.95 -17.82 7.77
N LYS A 138 -12.10 -17.19 7.48
CA LYS A 138 -13.41 -17.77 7.81
C LYS A 138 -13.71 -19.01 6.98
N GLU A 139 -13.39 -19.03 5.69
CA GLU A 139 -13.51 -20.22 4.83
C GLU A 139 -12.54 -21.32 5.26
N ALA A 140 -11.35 -20.95 5.72
CA ALA A 140 -10.36 -21.86 6.30
C ALA A 140 -10.78 -22.41 7.68
N GLY A 141 -11.79 -21.82 8.34
CA GLY A 141 -12.27 -22.26 9.65
C GLY A 141 -11.36 -21.87 10.82
N THR A 142 -10.45 -20.91 10.61
CA THR A 142 -9.44 -20.45 11.59
C THR A 142 -9.97 -19.28 12.44
N VAL A 143 -11.01 -18.59 11.97
CA VAL A 143 -11.70 -17.51 12.69
C VAL A 143 -12.86 -18.06 13.54
N GLY A 144 -12.83 -17.78 14.84
CA GLY A 144 -13.92 -18.05 15.77
C GLY A 144 -14.78 -16.81 16.04
N ARG A 145 -15.50 -16.83 17.17
CA ARG A 145 -16.44 -15.75 17.51
C ARG A 145 -15.72 -14.43 17.79
N THR A 146 -14.54 -14.50 18.41
CA THR A 146 -13.85 -13.30 18.92
C THR A 146 -13.30 -12.47 17.76
N LEU A 147 -12.55 -13.10 16.86
CA LEU A 147 -12.00 -12.44 15.67
C LEU A 147 -13.10 -12.08 14.68
N HIS A 148 -14.19 -12.86 14.59
CA HIS A 148 -15.37 -12.47 13.83
C HIS A 148 -15.95 -11.15 14.34
N ASP A 149 -16.31 -11.07 15.62
CA ASP A 149 -16.93 -9.88 16.19
C ASP A 149 -16.02 -8.65 16.11
N LEU A 150 -14.72 -8.83 16.37
CA LEU A 150 -13.71 -7.79 16.24
C LEU A 150 -13.63 -7.28 14.80
N THR A 151 -13.46 -8.17 13.82
CA THR A 151 -13.33 -7.78 12.42
C THR A 151 -14.59 -7.07 11.92
N GLN A 152 -15.78 -7.56 12.28
CA GLN A 152 -17.03 -6.90 11.89
C GLN A 152 -17.13 -5.48 12.50
N ARG A 153 -16.63 -5.26 13.73
CA ARG A 153 -16.55 -3.93 14.34
C ARG A 153 -15.50 -3.06 13.65
N ALA A 154 -14.34 -3.61 13.30
CA ALA A 154 -13.29 -2.92 12.57
C ALA A 154 -13.78 -2.43 11.20
N LEU A 155 -14.39 -3.31 10.41
CA LEU A 155 -14.95 -2.97 9.09
C LEU A 155 -16.08 -1.93 9.17
N ARG A 156 -16.91 -1.96 10.23
CA ARG A 156 -17.94 -0.91 10.43
C ARG A 156 -17.31 0.42 10.84
N THR A 157 -16.29 0.39 11.69
CA THR A 157 -15.59 1.59 12.16
C THR A 157 -14.85 2.26 11.02
N GLY A 158 -14.09 1.51 10.22
CA GLY A 158 -13.43 2.04 9.03
C GLY A 158 -14.41 2.70 8.06
N LYS A 159 -15.54 2.03 7.75
CA LYS A 159 -16.61 2.62 6.93
C LYS A 159 -17.12 3.94 7.48
N ARG A 160 -17.37 4.01 8.79
CA ARG A 160 -17.82 5.24 9.46
C ARG A 160 -16.76 6.33 9.41
N VAL A 161 -15.49 6.00 9.65
CA VAL A 161 -14.39 6.95 9.57
C VAL A 161 -14.29 7.54 8.15
N HIS A 162 -14.37 6.72 7.11
CA HIS A 162 -14.40 7.22 5.72
C HIS A 162 -15.67 8.04 5.40
N SER A 163 -16.85 7.66 5.91
CA SER A 163 -18.10 8.38 5.57
C SER A 163 -18.41 9.59 6.45
N GLU A 164 -17.90 9.63 7.68
CA GLU A 164 -18.23 10.63 8.70
C GLU A 164 -17.06 11.60 8.97
N THR A 165 -15.89 11.39 8.36
CA THR A 165 -14.72 12.27 8.52
C THR A 165 -14.13 12.66 7.17
N GLU A 166 -13.27 13.67 7.16
CA GLU A 166 -12.55 14.10 5.96
C GLU A 166 -11.26 13.29 5.71
N ILE A 167 -11.05 12.15 6.37
CA ILE A 167 -9.79 11.39 6.26
C ILE A 167 -9.48 10.94 4.81
N ASP A 168 -10.50 10.67 4.01
CA ASP A 168 -10.38 10.36 2.57
C ASP A 168 -9.72 11.50 1.80
N SER A 169 -9.83 12.73 2.31
CA SER A 169 -9.22 13.90 1.70
C SER A 169 -7.72 13.99 1.95
N ALA A 170 -7.13 13.30 2.95
CA ALA A 170 -5.72 13.54 3.31
C ALA A 170 -4.71 12.99 2.27
N GLY A 171 -4.78 11.70 1.89
CA GLY A 171 -3.95 11.13 0.82
C GLY A 171 -4.37 11.59 -0.58
N SER A 172 -5.67 11.77 -0.80
CA SER A 172 -6.24 12.41 -1.99
C SER A 172 -5.75 13.86 -2.13
N SER A 173 -5.54 14.59 -1.03
CA SER A 173 -5.12 15.99 -1.04
C SER A 173 -3.71 16.15 -1.56
N MET A 174 -2.77 15.24 -1.28
CA MET A 174 -1.41 15.38 -1.84
C MET A 174 -1.40 15.12 -3.35
N VAL A 175 -2.08 14.06 -3.81
CA VAL A 175 -2.20 13.75 -5.24
C VAL A 175 -2.95 14.87 -5.97
N SER A 176 -4.08 15.32 -5.42
CA SER A 176 -4.88 16.41 -6.00
C SER A 176 -4.08 17.70 -6.03
N PHE A 177 -3.47 18.10 -4.91
CA PHE A 177 -2.67 19.32 -4.83
C PHE A 177 -1.49 19.29 -5.81
N ALA A 178 -0.81 18.15 -5.94
CA ALA A 178 0.27 17.99 -6.90
C ALA A 178 -0.22 18.12 -8.35
N LEU A 179 -1.38 17.54 -8.66
CA LEU A 179 -1.99 17.64 -9.99
C LEU A 179 -2.50 19.05 -10.28
N ASP A 180 -3.07 19.75 -9.30
CA ASP A 180 -3.48 21.16 -9.41
C ASP A 180 -2.26 22.05 -9.71
N GLN A 181 -1.17 21.89 -8.94
CA GLN A 181 0.09 22.58 -9.24
C GLN A 181 0.62 22.22 -10.64
N ALA A 182 0.50 20.97 -11.08
CA ALA A 182 0.87 20.57 -12.43
C ALA A 182 0.02 21.25 -13.51
N LEU A 183 -1.30 21.39 -13.29
CA LEU A 183 -2.19 22.13 -14.19
C LEU A 183 -1.75 23.59 -14.29
N THR A 184 -1.46 24.22 -13.15
CA THR A 184 -0.93 25.60 -13.10
C THR A 184 0.37 25.75 -13.90
N VAL A 185 1.33 24.83 -13.74
CA VAL A 185 2.59 24.83 -14.51
C VAL A 185 2.34 24.68 -16.01
N LEU A 186 1.38 23.84 -16.40
CA LEU A 186 1.00 23.59 -17.78
C LEU A 186 0.13 24.70 -18.38
N GLY A 187 -0.20 25.75 -17.61
CA GLY A 187 -1.07 26.85 -18.03
C GLY A 187 -2.52 26.43 -18.27
N ILE A 188 -2.96 25.36 -17.63
CA ILE A 188 -4.30 24.79 -17.77
C ILE A 188 -5.18 25.33 -16.64
N PRO A 189 -6.35 25.94 -16.93
CA PRO A 189 -7.27 26.42 -15.89
C PRO A 189 -7.82 25.27 -15.05
N GLU A 190 -7.64 25.35 -13.73
CA GLU A 190 -8.25 24.46 -12.74
C GLU A 190 -9.77 24.73 -12.65
N ALA A 191 -10.58 24.08 -13.49
CA ALA A 191 -12.04 24.13 -13.33
C ALA A 191 -12.86 23.10 -14.14
N SER A 192 -12.25 22.21 -14.93
CA SER A 192 -13.03 21.30 -15.79
C SER A 192 -12.63 19.84 -15.62
N SER A 193 -13.63 18.95 -15.76
CA SER A 193 -13.45 17.50 -15.86
C SER A 193 -12.60 17.05 -17.04
N ASP A 194 -12.30 17.97 -17.97
CA ASP A 194 -11.62 17.72 -19.23
C ASP A 194 -10.30 18.52 -19.31
N ALA A 195 -9.79 19.00 -18.17
CA ALA A 195 -8.59 19.83 -18.09
C ALA A 195 -7.36 19.19 -18.76
N LEU A 196 -7.25 17.86 -18.68
CA LEU A 196 -6.16 17.07 -19.26
C LEU A 196 -6.53 16.40 -20.60
N SER A 197 -7.60 16.87 -21.26
CA SER A 197 -7.99 16.34 -22.57
C SER A 197 -6.84 16.44 -23.59
N GLY A 198 -6.55 15.33 -24.27
CA GLY A 198 -5.45 15.22 -25.23
C GLY A 198 -4.05 15.20 -24.60
N ARG A 199 -3.94 15.11 -23.27
CA ARG A 199 -2.68 14.94 -22.54
C ARG A 199 -2.52 13.48 -22.13
N ARG A 200 -1.27 13.05 -22.01
CA ARG A 200 -0.92 11.67 -21.64
C ARG A 200 -0.10 11.68 -20.36
N ALA A 201 -0.32 10.68 -19.51
CA ALA A 201 0.39 10.55 -18.25
C ALA A 201 1.17 9.24 -18.18
N VAL A 202 2.28 9.27 -17.46
CA VAL A 202 2.99 8.08 -16.98
C VAL A 202 2.87 8.05 -15.46
N VAL A 203 2.48 6.90 -14.91
CA VAL A 203 2.47 6.64 -13.47
C VAL A 203 3.49 5.54 -13.19
N ILE A 204 4.48 5.84 -12.36
CA ILE A 204 5.57 4.93 -12.00
C ILE A 204 5.27 4.36 -10.62
N GLY A 205 5.16 3.04 -10.56
CA GLY A 205 4.69 2.29 -9.40
C GLY A 205 3.31 1.68 -9.62
N ALA A 206 2.98 0.71 -8.78
CA ALA A 206 1.69 0.00 -8.82
C ALA A 206 1.05 -0.11 -7.42
N GLY A 207 1.44 0.76 -6.49
CA GLY A 207 0.87 0.84 -5.15
C GLY A 207 -0.35 1.75 -5.04
N ALA A 208 -0.83 1.97 -3.82
CA ALA A 208 -2.00 2.78 -3.54
C ALA A 208 -1.90 4.22 -4.09
N MET A 209 -0.76 4.88 -3.93
CA MET A 209 -0.53 6.25 -4.45
C MET A 209 -0.55 6.30 -5.99
N ALA A 210 0.01 5.29 -6.65
CA ALA A 210 -0.07 5.17 -8.10
C ALA A 210 -1.53 4.96 -8.58
N SER A 211 -2.32 4.19 -7.81
CA SER A 211 -3.74 4.00 -8.08
C SER A 211 -4.55 5.28 -7.90
N LEU A 212 -4.31 6.02 -6.81
CA LEU A 212 -4.93 7.33 -6.58
C LEU A 212 -4.56 8.33 -7.68
N ALA A 213 -3.27 8.43 -8.03
CA ALA A 213 -2.80 9.29 -9.13
C ALA A 213 -3.52 8.96 -10.45
N SER A 214 -3.61 7.67 -10.80
CA SER A 214 -4.31 7.21 -12.01
C SER A 214 -5.80 7.59 -11.99
N SER A 215 -6.47 7.44 -10.84
CA SER A 215 -7.88 7.80 -10.69
C SER A 215 -8.10 9.32 -10.81
N HIS A 216 -7.26 10.14 -10.17
CA HIS A 216 -7.36 11.60 -10.24
C HIS A 216 -7.07 12.14 -11.64
N LEU A 217 -6.06 11.61 -12.33
CA LEU A 217 -5.79 11.90 -13.74
C LEU A 217 -7.02 11.59 -14.61
N GLY A 218 -7.69 10.46 -14.34
CA GLY A 218 -8.95 10.08 -14.99
C GLY A 218 -10.08 11.10 -14.79
N ARG A 219 -10.27 11.58 -13.55
CA ARG A 219 -11.29 12.61 -13.23
C ARG A 219 -11.03 13.96 -13.90
N LEU A 220 -9.78 14.24 -14.23
CA LEU A 220 -9.35 15.42 -14.98
C LEU A 220 -9.38 15.22 -16.51
N GLY A 221 -9.82 14.05 -16.99
CA GLY A 221 -10.04 13.78 -18.40
C GLY A 221 -8.77 13.47 -19.19
N ILE A 222 -7.76 12.89 -18.55
CA ILE A 222 -6.54 12.44 -19.22
C ILE A 222 -6.86 11.51 -20.41
N GLU A 223 -6.16 11.66 -21.53
CA GLU A 223 -6.40 10.82 -22.72
C GLU A 223 -5.96 9.37 -22.48
N HIS A 224 -4.82 9.19 -21.81
CA HIS A 224 -4.24 7.87 -21.60
C HIS A 224 -3.23 7.86 -20.45
N VAL A 225 -3.28 6.84 -19.60
CA VAL A 225 -2.32 6.56 -18.52
C VAL A 225 -1.44 5.36 -18.88
N THR A 226 -0.12 5.53 -18.85
CA THR A 226 0.82 4.39 -18.93
C THR A 226 1.35 4.09 -17.54
N VAL A 227 1.04 2.91 -17.00
CA VAL A 227 1.55 2.46 -15.69
C VAL A 227 2.86 1.72 -15.91
N ALA A 228 3.95 2.20 -15.32
CA ALA A 228 5.25 1.56 -15.40
C ALA A 228 5.63 0.99 -14.02
N ASN A 229 6.04 -0.27 -13.96
CA ASN A 229 6.45 -0.88 -12.70
C ASN A 229 7.57 -1.91 -12.89
N ARG A 230 8.33 -2.18 -11.83
CA ARG A 230 9.40 -3.21 -11.85
C ARG A 230 8.83 -4.60 -12.18
N THR A 231 7.66 -4.92 -11.62
CA THR A 231 6.91 -6.13 -11.93
C THR A 231 5.81 -5.75 -12.91
N VAL A 232 5.94 -6.19 -14.17
CA VAL A 232 5.02 -5.87 -15.27
C VAL A 232 3.59 -6.27 -14.93
N ASP A 233 3.38 -7.48 -14.40
CA ASP A 233 2.05 -7.98 -14.03
C ASP A 233 1.30 -7.03 -13.09
N ARG A 234 2.01 -6.39 -12.14
CA ARG A 234 1.41 -5.40 -11.22
C ARG A 234 1.03 -4.11 -11.94
N ALA A 235 1.82 -3.67 -12.92
CA ALA A 235 1.46 -2.52 -13.75
C ALA A 235 0.22 -2.82 -14.61
N GLU A 236 0.16 -4.01 -15.21
CA GLU A 236 -1.00 -4.46 -15.99
C GLU A 236 -2.27 -4.56 -15.15
N GLN A 237 -2.17 -5.11 -13.94
CA GLN A 237 -3.28 -5.17 -12.99
C GLN A 237 -3.81 -3.77 -12.65
N LEU A 238 -2.93 -2.83 -12.30
CA LEU A 238 -3.38 -1.47 -12.00
C LEU A 238 -4.00 -0.78 -13.22
N ALA A 239 -3.42 -0.97 -14.41
CA ALA A 239 -3.97 -0.44 -15.65
C ALA A 239 -5.36 -1.04 -15.96
N SER A 240 -5.56 -2.34 -15.73
CA SER A 240 -6.88 -2.98 -15.89
C SER A 240 -7.94 -2.33 -14.99
N HIS A 241 -7.62 -2.11 -13.71
CA HIS A 241 -8.53 -1.42 -12.80
C HIS A 241 -8.84 0.03 -13.24
N ALA A 242 -7.85 0.75 -13.78
CA ALA A 242 -8.07 2.09 -14.32
C ALA A 242 -9.01 2.06 -15.53
N VAL A 243 -8.85 1.08 -16.43
CA VAL A 243 -9.73 0.87 -17.59
C VAL A 243 -11.16 0.55 -17.16
N GLU A 244 -11.34 -0.32 -16.17
CA GLU A 244 -12.66 -0.62 -15.59
C GLU A 244 -13.32 0.62 -15.00
N ALA A 245 -12.53 1.54 -14.43
CA ALA A 245 -12.99 2.84 -13.93
C ALA A 245 -13.20 3.90 -15.04
N GLY A 246 -13.05 3.54 -16.32
CA GLY A 246 -13.26 4.42 -17.46
C GLY A 246 -12.05 5.26 -17.87
N VAL A 247 -10.86 4.95 -17.37
CA VAL A 247 -9.61 5.65 -17.69
C VAL A 247 -8.79 4.79 -18.67
N PRO A 248 -8.56 5.22 -19.92
CA PRO A 248 -7.73 4.45 -20.85
C PRO A 248 -6.32 4.27 -20.29
N ALA A 249 -5.89 3.02 -20.11
CA ALA A 249 -4.59 2.72 -19.52
C ALA A 249 -3.94 1.44 -20.06
N ARG A 250 -2.61 1.35 -19.91
CA ARG A 250 -1.83 0.13 -20.17
C ARG A 250 -0.68 -0.01 -19.18
N GLY A 251 -0.30 -1.24 -18.85
CA GLY A 251 0.89 -1.56 -18.07
C GLY A 251 2.13 -1.75 -18.97
N ILE A 252 3.30 -1.36 -18.48
CA ILE A 252 4.61 -1.59 -19.13
C ILE A 252 5.68 -1.92 -18.08
N GLY A 253 6.80 -2.50 -18.53
CA GLY A 253 8.01 -2.62 -17.73
C GLY A 253 8.82 -1.32 -17.64
N LEU A 254 9.73 -1.25 -16.66
CA LEU A 254 10.63 -0.09 -16.52
C LEU A 254 11.62 0.05 -17.68
N ASP A 255 11.90 -1.02 -18.42
CA ASP A 255 12.71 -1.02 -19.64
C ASP A 255 12.07 -0.21 -20.78
N GLU A 256 10.74 -0.11 -20.80
CA GLU A 256 9.99 0.71 -21.75
C GLU A 256 9.77 2.16 -21.29
N LEU A 257 10.13 2.49 -20.03
CA LEU A 257 9.90 3.80 -19.43
C LEU A 257 10.50 4.96 -20.25
N PRO A 258 11.74 4.90 -20.78
CA PRO A 258 12.31 6.01 -21.56
C PRO A 258 11.47 6.43 -22.77
N ALA A 259 10.87 5.45 -23.47
CA ALA A 259 9.97 5.72 -24.59
C ALA A 259 8.65 6.35 -24.11
N ALA A 260 8.11 5.87 -22.99
CA ALA A 260 6.88 6.40 -22.40
C ALA A 260 7.04 7.86 -21.92
N LEU A 261 8.18 8.20 -21.33
CA LEU A 261 8.51 9.57 -20.88
C LEU A 261 8.43 10.60 -22.01
N THR A 262 8.80 10.21 -23.24
CA THR A 262 8.74 11.12 -24.40
C THR A 262 7.31 11.55 -24.71
N GLY A 263 6.35 10.64 -24.57
CA GLY A 263 4.93 10.88 -24.87
C GLY A 263 4.12 11.52 -23.75
N ALA A 264 4.65 11.57 -22.52
CA ALA A 264 3.89 11.96 -21.33
C ALA A 264 4.04 13.44 -21.00
N ASP A 265 2.95 14.15 -20.76
CA ASP A 265 2.96 15.54 -20.29
C ASP A 265 3.05 15.63 -18.76
N ILE A 266 2.58 14.59 -18.07
CA ILE A 266 2.66 14.44 -16.62
C ILE A 266 3.30 13.08 -16.32
N VAL A 267 4.29 13.07 -15.44
CA VAL A 267 4.91 11.86 -14.89
C VAL A 267 4.70 11.88 -13.39
N VAL A 268 4.05 10.86 -12.83
CA VAL A 268 3.86 10.71 -11.40
C VAL A 268 4.67 9.52 -10.93
N SER A 269 5.66 9.73 -10.07
CA SER A 269 6.34 8.64 -9.38
C SER A 269 5.75 8.45 -8.01
N ALA A 270 5.44 7.20 -7.67
CA ALA A 270 4.92 6.83 -6.37
C ALA A 270 5.35 5.39 -6.06
N THR A 271 6.65 5.13 -6.09
CA THR A 271 7.21 3.81 -5.76
C THR A 271 7.72 3.76 -4.33
N GLY A 272 7.95 2.54 -3.83
CA GLY A 272 8.71 2.29 -2.61
C GLY A 272 10.14 1.86 -2.89
N ALA A 273 10.69 2.17 -4.07
CA ALA A 273 12.00 1.70 -4.47
C ALA A 273 13.12 2.37 -3.65
N VAL A 274 14.22 1.64 -3.46
CA VAL A 274 15.48 2.22 -2.99
C VAL A 274 16.27 2.66 -4.22
N GLY A 275 16.40 3.97 -4.41
CA GLY A 275 17.19 4.58 -5.47
C GLY A 275 16.36 5.27 -6.56
N THR A 276 17.05 6.04 -7.40
CA THR A 276 16.44 6.84 -8.46
C THR A 276 15.93 5.96 -9.61
N VAL A 277 14.65 6.09 -9.94
CA VAL A 277 13.97 5.44 -11.07
C VAL A 277 14.04 6.30 -12.34
N VAL A 278 14.03 7.63 -12.19
CA VAL A 278 14.10 8.59 -13.31
C VAL A 278 15.29 9.52 -13.14
N SER A 279 16.26 9.42 -14.05
CA SER A 279 17.44 10.29 -14.03
C SER A 279 17.26 11.57 -14.83
N ALA A 280 18.10 12.57 -14.57
CA ALA A 280 18.18 13.78 -15.39
C ALA A 280 18.55 13.46 -16.85
N ALA A 281 19.30 12.38 -17.09
CA ALA A 281 19.66 11.94 -18.43
C ALA A 281 18.44 11.43 -19.22
N ASP A 282 17.56 10.65 -18.57
CA ASP A 282 16.34 10.12 -19.19
C ASP A 282 15.40 11.25 -19.61
N ILE A 283 15.19 12.22 -18.70
CA ILE A 283 14.34 13.38 -18.96
C ILE A 283 14.94 14.28 -20.04
N LYS A 284 16.25 14.50 -20.03
CA LYS A 284 16.93 15.28 -21.08
C LYS A 284 16.81 14.61 -22.44
N ALA A 285 16.91 13.28 -22.51
CA ALA A 285 16.71 12.52 -23.75
C ALA A 285 15.26 12.63 -24.24
N ALA A 286 14.28 12.48 -23.34
CA ALA A 286 12.87 12.66 -23.66
C ALA A 286 12.58 14.07 -24.19
N GLN A 287 13.09 15.12 -23.52
CA GLN A 287 12.82 16.51 -23.90
C GLN A 287 13.38 16.91 -25.27
N GLN A 288 14.46 16.29 -25.73
CA GLN A 288 14.98 16.50 -27.10
C GLN A 288 13.96 16.11 -28.18
N LEU A 289 13.05 15.18 -27.87
CA LEU A 289 12.03 14.66 -28.78
C LEU A 289 10.66 15.33 -28.58
N ARG A 290 10.54 16.26 -27.61
CA ARG A 290 9.26 16.88 -27.22
C ARG A 290 9.00 18.25 -27.85
N GLU A 291 9.88 18.71 -28.73
CA GLU A 291 9.72 19.97 -29.50
C GLU A 291 9.44 21.20 -28.60
N GLY A 292 10.00 21.22 -27.39
CA GLY A 292 9.81 22.30 -26.43
C GLY A 292 8.52 22.26 -25.62
N ARG A 293 7.69 21.22 -25.76
CA ARG A 293 6.51 21.02 -24.89
C ARG A 293 6.93 20.83 -23.44
N GLN A 294 6.20 21.49 -22.53
CA GLN A 294 6.43 21.34 -21.10
C GLN A 294 6.14 19.91 -20.62
N GLN A 295 6.84 19.49 -19.58
CA GLN A 295 6.60 18.23 -18.87
C GLN A 295 6.64 18.48 -17.37
N VAL A 296 5.66 17.97 -16.64
CA VAL A 296 5.63 18.04 -15.18
C VAL A 296 5.95 16.67 -14.59
N LEU A 297 6.89 16.65 -13.66
CA LEU A 297 7.30 15.49 -12.89
C LEU A 297 6.80 15.68 -11.47
N ILE A 298 6.07 14.71 -10.94
CA ILE A 298 5.55 14.71 -9.58
C ILE A 298 6.19 13.51 -8.88
N ASP A 299 7.01 13.75 -7.85
CA ASP A 299 7.59 12.69 -7.04
C ASP A 299 6.89 12.60 -5.68
N LEU A 300 6.07 11.56 -5.53
CA LEU A 300 5.32 11.21 -4.32
C LEU A 300 6.03 10.09 -3.52
N SER A 301 7.32 9.88 -3.76
CA SER A 301 8.09 8.75 -3.22
C SER A 301 9.06 9.22 -2.14
N MET A 302 9.25 8.37 -1.12
CA MET A 302 10.23 8.58 -0.05
C MET A 302 10.94 7.23 0.24
N PRO A 303 12.24 7.09 -0.06
CA PRO A 303 13.15 8.06 -0.70
C PRO A 303 12.72 8.48 -2.12
N ARG A 304 13.29 9.59 -2.63
CA ARG A 304 12.95 10.14 -3.95
C ARG A 304 13.26 9.17 -5.09
N ASP A 305 12.33 9.06 -6.02
CA ASP A 305 12.47 8.27 -7.25
C ASP A 305 13.04 9.10 -8.39
N ILE A 306 12.85 10.41 -8.36
CA ILE A 306 13.26 11.32 -9.44
C ILE A 306 14.50 12.09 -9.00
N GLU A 307 15.53 12.10 -9.85
CA GLU A 307 16.77 12.82 -9.57
C GLU A 307 16.51 14.34 -9.51
N GLN A 308 16.98 15.03 -8.47
CA GLN A 308 16.74 16.46 -8.32
C GLN A 308 17.25 17.29 -9.52
N ALA A 309 18.30 16.84 -10.20
CA ALA A 309 18.86 17.49 -11.38
C ALA A 309 17.90 17.50 -12.59
N THR A 310 16.78 16.77 -12.57
CA THR A 310 15.74 16.90 -13.61
C THR A 310 15.11 18.29 -13.62
N ALA A 311 15.09 19.00 -12.48
CA ALA A 311 14.57 20.36 -12.37
C ALA A 311 15.38 21.38 -13.20
N ASP A 312 16.64 21.08 -13.51
CA ASP A 312 17.51 21.94 -14.33
C ASP A 312 17.30 21.72 -15.84
N VAL A 313 16.49 20.74 -16.25
CA VAL A 313 16.23 20.45 -17.67
C VAL A 313 15.22 21.46 -18.23
N PRO A 314 15.54 22.17 -19.34
CA PRO A 314 14.61 23.13 -19.93
C PRO A 314 13.25 22.52 -20.30
N GLY A 315 12.17 23.23 -19.96
CA GLY A 315 10.80 22.78 -20.20
C GLY A 315 10.27 21.75 -19.20
N VAL A 316 11.02 21.46 -18.13
CA VAL A 316 10.60 20.53 -17.06
C VAL A 316 10.27 21.30 -15.80
N ALA A 317 9.22 20.86 -15.10
CA ALA A 317 8.99 21.22 -13.71
C ALA A 317 8.98 19.96 -12.86
N LEU A 318 9.67 19.98 -11.71
CA LEU A 318 9.66 18.91 -10.72
C LEU A 318 8.89 19.41 -9.50
N LEU A 319 7.96 18.59 -9.02
CA LEU A 319 7.18 18.80 -7.81
C LEU A 319 7.47 17.66 -6.83
N ASN A 320 8.08 17.96 -5.70
CA ASN A 320 8.40 16.98 -4.65
C ASN A 320 7.40 17.07 -3.48
N ILE A 321 7.26 16.01 -2.67
CA ILE A 321 6.45 16.03 -1.43
C ILE A 321 6.78 17.24 -0.52
N GLU A 322 8.05 17.61 -0.42
CA GLU A 322 8.51 18.77 0.38
C GLU A 322 7.96 20.11 -0.13
N GLU A 323 7.59 20.20 -1.39
CA GLU A 323 6.97 21.37 -2.02
C GLU A 323 5.43 21.26 -2.02
N LEU A 324 4.90 20.13 -1.54
CA LEU A 324 3.47 19.80 -1.42
C LEU A 324 2.95 19.92 0.02
N THR A 325 3.80 20.26 0.99
CA THR A 325 3.50 20.41 2.43
C THR A 325 3.93 21.78 2.96
#